data_AF-A0A7S1DVE6-F1
#
_entry.id   AF-A0A7S1DVE6-F1
#
_cell.length_a   1.000
_cell.length_b   1.000
_cell.length_c   1.000
_cell.angle_alpha   90.00
_cell.angle_beta   90.00
_cell.angle_gamma   90.00
#
_symmetry.space_group_name_H-M   'P 1'
#
loop_
_entity.id
_entity.type
_entity.pdbx_description
1 polymer ?
#
loop_
_entity_poly.entity_id
_entity_poly.type
_entity_poly.pdbx_seq_one_letter_code
_entity_poly.pdbx_strand_id
1 'polypeptide(L)'
;PEFLEVYKQRPSRINTCGQNMMQAFITYALARLLEPEVVIENGVNAGGSSYILRSGAPHARAYHIDPRDKPICDKTMKRWVNETNAKYLTGENFVDFHKYDWDKEGIPKDRTLVLFDTHVNDWKDTIDTAREGFRWVFVDDNYPGHE
;
A
#
# COMPACT_ATOMS: atom_id res chain seq x y z
N PRO A 1 -18.01 -4.28 -4.10
CA PRO A 1 -18.14 -5.39 -3.14
C PRO A 1 -18.27 -4.81 -1.71
N GLU A 2 -18.75 -5.58 -0.74
CA GLU A 2 -18.73 -5.19 0.68
C GLU A 2 -17.42 -5.66 1.32
N PHE A 3 -16.87 -4.90 2.28
CA PHE A 3 -15.55 -5.19 2.86
C PHE A 3 -15.40 -6.62 3.37
N LEU A 4 -16.40 -7.14 4.09
CA LEU A 4 -16.33 -8.48 4.67
C LEU A 4 -16.16 -9.57 3.61
N GLU A 5 -16.73 -9.38 2.42
CA GLU A 5 -16.58 -10.34 1.32
C GLU A 5 -15.18 -10.27 0.72
N VAL A 6 -14.67 -9.05 0.49
CA VAL A 6 -13.28 -8.82 0.05
C VAL A 6 -12.31 -9.47 1.04
N TYR A 7 -12.48 -9.21 2.33
CA TYR A 7 -11.58 -9.73 3.36
C TYR A 7 -11.61 -11.26 3.44
N LYS A 8 -12.77 -11.91 3.22
CA LYS A 8 -12.89 -13.37 3.16
C LYS A 8 -12.21 -13.99 1.94
N GLN A 9 -12.26 -13.30 0.80
CA GLN A 9 -11.69 -13.74 -0.47
C GLN A 9 -10.21 -13.42 -0.63
N ARG A 10 -9.59 -12.78 0.37
CA ARG A 10 -8.19 -12.38 0.28
C ARG A 10 -7.26 -13.58 -0.03
N PRO A 11 -6.22 -13.38 -0.86
CA PRO A 11 -5.35 -14.45 -1.35
C PRO A 11 -4.59 -15.20 -0.24
N SER A 12 -4.14 -14.47 0.79
CA SER A 12 -3.46 -15.05 1.95
C SER A 12 -4.31 -14.93 3.20
N ARG A 13 -4.60 -16.07 3.83
CA ARG A 13 -5.24 -16.09 5.16
C ARG A 13 -4.26 -15.81 6.29
N ILE A 14 -2.97 -16.09 6.06
CA ILE A 14 -1.87 -15.88 7.00
C ILE A 14 -1.31 -14.48 6.74
N ASN A 15 -1.35 -13.61 7.77
CA ASN A 15 -0.87 -12.23 7.65
C ASN A 15 0.02 -11.83 8.85
N THR A 16 0.96 -12.70 9.21
CA THR A 16 1.81 -12.59 10.41
C THR A 16 2.57 -11.26 10.53
N CYS A 17 2.76 -10.53 9.42
CA CYS A 17 3.45 -9.23 9.39
C CYS A 17 2.82 -8.26 8.40
N GLY A 18 1.50 -8.24 8.31
CA GLY A 18 0.79 -7.23 7.53
C GLY A 18 -0.43 -6.73 8.28
N GLN A 19 -1.25 -5.92 7.60
CA GLN A 19 -2.43 -5.30 8.19
C GLN A 19 -3.41 -6.30 8.83
N ASN A 20 -3.76 -6.13 10.10
CA ASN A 20 -4.87 -6.92 10.66
C ASN A 20 -6.23 -6.47 10.07
N MET A 21 -7.33 -7.12 10.47
CA MET A 21 -8.66 -6.85 9.89
C MET A 21 -9.11 -5.39 10.01
N MET A 22 -8.81 -4.70 11.11
CA MET A 22 -9.23 -3.32 11.32
C MET A 22 -8.46 -2.37 10.39
N GLN A 23 -7.15 -2.54 10.29
CA GLN A 23 -6.29 -1.80 9.37
C GLN A 23 -6.71 -2.05 7.92
N ALA A 24 -6.97 -3.30 7.54
CA ALA A 24 -7.50 -3.63 6.22
C ALA A 24 -8.86 -2.96 5.95
N PHE A 25 -9.73 -2.85 6.95
CA PHE A 25 -10.99 -2.12 6.79
C PHE A 25 -10.78 -0.64 6.52
N ILE A 26 -9.87 0.01 7.26
CA ILE A 26 -9.54 1.43 7.07
C ILE A 26 -8.95 1.65 5.68
N THR A 27 -7.97 0.84 5.27
CA THR A 27 -7.38 0.87 3.92
C THR A 27 -8.46 0.74 2.85
N TYR A 28 -9.37 -0.24 3.00
CA TYR A 28 -10.47 -0.45 2.08
C TYR A 28 -11.41 0.76 2.01
N ALA A 29 -11.81 1.29 3.17
CA ALA A 29 -12.73 2.40 3.30
C ALA A 29 -12.13 3.67 2.69
N LEU A 30 -10.86 3.99 2.97
CA LEU A 30 -10.18 5.14 2.38
C LEU A 30 -10.12 5.03 0.85
N ALA A 31 -9.71 3.88 0.31
CA ALA A 31 -9.67 3.66 -1.12
C ALA A 31 -11.05 3.78 -1.79
N ARG A 32 -12.12 3.32 -1.13
CA ARG A 32 -13.50 3.43 -1.64
C ARG A 32 -14.06 4.85 -1.54
N LEU A 33 -13.85 5.54 -0.41
CA LEU A 33 -14.47 6.83 -0.12
C LEU A 33 -13.79 7.98 -0.86
N LEU A 34 -12.47 7.91 -1.04
CA LEU A 34 -11.71 8.96 -1.71
C LEU A 34 -11.78 8.84 -3.23
N GLU A 35 -12.08 7.65 -3.75
CA GLU A 35 -12.08 7.31 -5.18
C GLU A 35 -10.83 7.88 -5.90
N PRO A 36 -9.62 7.50 -5.46
CA PRO A 36 -8.40 8.07 -5.98
C PRO A 36 -8.15 7.67 -7.44
N GLU A 37 -7.49 8.55 -8.17
CA GLU A 37 -7.00 8.24 -9.52
C GLU A 37 -5.72 7.39 -9.46
N VAL A 38 -4.95 7.55 -8.40
CA VAL A 38 -3.71 6.81 -8.15
C VAL A 38 -3.66 6.35 -6.69
N VAL A 39 -3.22 5.11 -6.47
CA VAL A 39 -2.80 4.62 -5.17
C VAL A 39 -1.29 4.35 -5.18
N ILE A 40 -0.59 4.82 -4.16
CA ILE A 40 0.82 4.51 -3.93
C ILE A 40 0.92 3.79 -2.60
N GLU A 41 1.45 2.58 -2.60
CA GLU A 41 1.73 1.79 -1.41
C GLU A 41 3.24 1.70 -1.22
N ASN A 42 3.73 2.17 -0.08
CA ASN A 42 5.11 2.03 0.35
C ASN A 42 5.16 1.07 1.55
N GLY A 43 5.69 -0.13 1.32
CA GLY A 43 5.57 -1.27 2.23
C GLY A 43 4.54 -2.28 1.73
N VAL A 44 4.96 -3.20 0.83
CA VAL A 44 4.05 -4.16 0.18
C VAL A 44 4.02 -5.49 0.94
N ASN A 45 5.16 -5.93 1.45
CA ASN A 45 5.40 -7.21 2.11
C ASN A 45 4.77 -8.41 1.35
N ALA A 46 3.71 -9.03 1.88
CA ALA A 46 3.02 -10.16 1.26
C ALA A 46 1.94 -9.76 0.24
N GLY A 47 1.65 -8.48 0.07
CA GLY A 47 0.65 -7.95 -0.86
C GLY A 47 -0.79 -7.95 -0.32
N GLY A 48 -0.96 -8.08 1.00
CA GLY A 48 -2.28 -8.10 1.64
C GLY A 48 -2.99 -6.75 1.52
N SER A 49 -2.32 -5.67 1.93
CA SER A 49 -2.75 -4.28 1.75
C SER A 49 -2.94 -3.94 0.27
N SER A 50 -2.07 -4.43 -0.61
CA SER A 50 -2.21 -4.25 -2.07
C SER A 50 -3.54 -4.82 -2.56
N TYR A 51 -3.90 -6.04 -2.15
CA TYR A 51 -5.19 -6.65 -2.51
C TYR A 51 -6.39 -5.82 -2.02
N ILE A 52 -6.29 -5.29 -0.82
CA ILE A 52 -7.32 -4.45 -0.22
C ILE A 52 -7.46 -3.12 -0.98
N LEU A 53 -6.35 -2.44 -1.28
CA LEU A 53 -6.31 -1.21 -2.08
C LEU A 53 -6.93 -1.43 -3.45
N ARG A 54 -6.54 -2.51 -4.15
CA ARG A 54 -7.10 -2.84 -5.47
C ARG A 54 -8.60 -3.17 -5.40
N SER A 55 -9.06 -3.77 -4.31
CA SER A 55 -10.49 -4.06 -4.11
C SER A 55 -11.29 -2.79 -3.79
N GLY A 56 -10.66 -1.80 -3.14
CA GLY A 56 -11.26 -0.52 -2.81
C GLY A 56 -11.26 0.49 -3.97
N ALA A 57 -10.19 0.52 -4.75
CA ALA A 57 -9.99 1.44 -5.87
C ALA A 57 -9.58 0.68 -7.15
N PRO A 58 -10.48 -0.15 -7.74
CA PRO A 58 -10.12 -1.03 -8.84
C PRO A 58 -9.68 -0.31 -10.12
N HIS A 59 -10.11 0.94 -10.30
CA HIS A 59 -9.78 1.75 -11.48
C HIS A 59 -8.53 2.62 -11.30
N ALA A 60 -8.06 2.81 -10.06
CA ALA A 60 -6.87 3.61 -9.80
C ALA A 60 -5.64 2.99 -10.47
N ARG A 61 -4.70 3.84 -10.90
CA ARG A 61 -3.33 3.38 -11.19
C ARG A 61 -2.64 3.06 -9.88
N ALA A 62 -1.88 1.97 -9.81
CA ALA A 62 -1.22 1.56 -8.57
C ALA A 62 0.30 1.60 -8.69
N TYR A 63 0.98 2.09 -7.66
CA TYR A 63 2.43 2.00 -7.50
C TYR A 63 2.71 1.27 -6.19
N HIS A 64 3.48 0.19 -6.25
CA HIS A 64 3.80 -0.67 -5.11
C HIS A 64 5.31 -0.64 -4.89
N ILE A 65 5.75 -0.11 -3.75
CA ILE A 65 7.16 0.11 -3.41
C ILE A 65 7.54 -0.78 -2.24
N ASP A 66 8.58 -1.59 -2.42
CA ASP A 66 9.12 -2.44 -1.35
C ASP A 66 10.57 -2.82 -1.66
N PRO A 67 11.53 -2.63 -0.75
CA PRO A 67 12.94 -2.94 -1.01
C PRO A 67 13.20 -4.44 -1.25
N ARG A 68 12.27 -5.32 -0.91
CA ARG A 68 12.40 -6.78 -1.03
C ARG A 68 11.52 -7.31 -2.15
N ASP A 69 11.96 -8.37 -2.82
CA ASP A 69 11.12 -9.15 -3.73
C ASP A 69 10.26 -10.21 -3.03
N LYS A 70 10.62 -10.53 -1.78
CA LYS A 70 9.96 -11.58 -1.01
C LYS A 70 9.46 -11.04 0.34
N PRO A 71 8.34 -11.57 0.85
CA PRO A 71 7.81 -11.17 2.15
C PRO A 71 8.83 -11.41 3.27
N ILE A 72 8.84 -10.53 4.27
CA ILE A 72 9.85 -10.56 5.33
C ILE A 72 9.65 -11.72 6.30
N CYS A 73 8.39 -12.03 6.63
CA CYS A 73 8.05 -13.02 7.66
C CYS A 73 7.77 -14.42 7.12
N ASP A 74 7.56 -14.57 5.82
CA ASP A 74 7.51 -15.86 5.17
C ASP A 74 8.17 -15.76 3.78
N LYS A 75 9.44 -16.17 3.72
CA LYS A 75 10.22 -16.14 2.48
C LYS A 75 9.81 -17.24 1.49
N THR A 76 8.98 -18.21 1.92
CA THR A 76 8.43 -19.26 1.07
C THR A 76 7.14 -18.81 0.40
N MET A 77 6.45 -17.83 0.99
CA MET A 77 5.26 -17.23 0.43
C MET A 77 5.57 -16.40 -0.80
N LYS A 78 4.73 -16.53 -1.83
CA LYS A 78 4.72 -15.63 -2.97
C LYS A 78 3.90 -14.39 -2.62
N ARG A 79 4.49 -13.21 -2.79
CA ARG A 79 3.78 -11.92 -2.71
C ARG A 79 2.59 -11.93 -3.67
N TRP A 80 1.44 -11.49 -3.20
CA TRP A 80 0.30 -11.26 -4.08
C TRP A 80 0.56 -10.04 -4.97
N VAL A 81 0.27 -10.19 -6.26
CA VAL A 81 0.50 -9.18 -7.29
C VAL A 81 -0.74 -9.09 -8.17
N ASN A 82 -1.17 -7.86 -8.45
CA ASN A 82 -2.11 -7.52 -9.51
C ASN A 82 -1.40 -6.63 -10.53
N GLU A 83 -1.13 -7.14 -11.73
CA GLU A 83 -0.40 -6.42 -12.79
C GLU A 83 -1.30 -5.44 -13.58
N THR A 84 -2.61 -5.52 -13.40
CA THR A 84 -3.55 -4.64 -14.10
C THR A 84 -3.44 -3.22 -13.58
N ASN A 85 -3.02 -2.30 -14.45
CA ASN A 85 -2.91 -0.87 -14.15
C ASN A 85 -1.98 -0.57 -12.94
N ALA A 86 -0.91 -1.35 -12.80
CA ALA A 86 -0.02 -1.28 -11.66
C ALA A 86 1.46 -1.29 -12.06
N LYS A 87 2.29 -0.62 -11.25
CA LYS A 87 3.75 -0.60 -11.34
C LYS A 87 4.34 -1.10 -10.02
N TYR A 88 5.26 -2.05 -10.10
CA TYR A 88 5.96 -2.59 -8.93
C TYR A 88 7.41 -2.12 -8.95
N LEU A 89 7.75 -1.31 -7.96
CA LEU A 89 9.09 -0.80 -7.68
C LEU A 89 9.67 -1.63 -6.53
N THR A 90 9.91 -2.92 -6.80
CA THR A 90 10.35 -3.87 -5.79
C THR A 90 11.67 -4.56 -6.11
N GLY A 91 12.42 -4.91 -5.06
CA GLY A 91 13.70 -5.63 -5.15
C GLY A 91 14.67 -5.00 -6.13
N GLU A 92 15.02 -5.69 -7.21
CA GLU A 92 15.96 -5.16 -8.22
C GLU A 92 15.47 -3.86 -8.90
N ASN A 93 14.14 -3.65 -8.96
CA ASN A 93 13.53 -2.44 -9.52
C ASN A 93 13.17 -1.40 -8.44
N PHE A 94 13.60 -1.61 -7.20
CA PHE A 94 13.27 -0.74 -6.09
C PHE A 94 13.80 0.67 -6.31
N VAL A 95 12.91 1.64 -6.08
CA VAL A 95 13.25 3.06 -5.94
C VAL A 95 12.53 3.54 -4.70
N ASP A 96 13.28 4.19 -3.80
CA ASP A 96 12.75 4.82 -2.60
C ASP A 96 11.67 5.87 -2.96
N PHE A 97 10.59 5.94 -2.17
CA PHE A 97 9.45 6.83 -2.44
C PHE A 97 9.87 8.27 -2.72
N HIS A 98 10.75 8.85 -1.90
CA HIS A 98 11.17 10.25 -2.03
C HIS A 98 12.24 10.46 -3.10
N LYS A 99 12.77 9.38 -3.70
CA LYS A 99 13.69 9.44 -4.85
C LYS A 99 12.98 9.21 -6.18
N TYR A 100 11.74 8.76 -6.15
CA TYR A 100 10.96 8.56 -7.36
C TYR A 100 10.39 9.91 -7.84
N ASP A 101 10.61 10.23 -9.12
CA ASP A 101 10.17 11.49 -9.71
C ASP A 101 8.68 11.43 -10.08
N TRP A 102 7.83 11.66 -9.07
CA TRP A 102 6.37 11.65 -9.20
C TRP A 102 5.82 12.71 -10.15
N ASP A 103 6.51 13.85 -10.27
CA ASP A 103 6.10 14.93 -11.17
C ASP A 103 6.35 14.54 -12.62
N LYS A 104 7.51 13.93 -12.93
CA LYS A 104 7.80 13.39 -14.26
C LYS A 104 6.89 12.23 -14.66
N GLU A 105 6.47 11.41 -13.69
CA GLU A 105 5.49 10.34 -13.91
C GLU A 105 4.07 10.87 -14.18
N GLY A 106 3.82 12.16 -13.90
CA GLY A 106 2.52 12.79 -14.11
C GLY A 106 1.48 12.34 -13.09
N ILE A 107 1.88 12.26 -11.81
CA ILE A 107 0.98 11.87 -10.71
C ILE A 107 0.15 13.08 -10.24
N PRO A 108 -1.19 12.99 -10.23
CA PRO A 108 -2.06 14.03 -9.65
C PRO A 108 -2.06 13.91 -8.12
N LYS A 109 -1.14 14.61 -7.45
CA LYS A 109 -0.88 14.49 -6.00
C LYS A 109 -2.10 14.74 -5.11
N ASP A 110 -3.03 15.58 -5.54
CA ASP A 110 -4.30 15.89 -4.84
C ASP A 110 -5.40 14.83 -5.05
N ARG A 111 -5.22 13.92 -6.01
CA ARG A 111 -6.10 12.79 -6.33
C ARG A 111 -5.42 11.44 -6.08
N THR A 112 -4.31 11.45 -5.34
CA THR A 112 -3.49 10.27 -5.03
C THR A 112 -3.59 9.92 -3.56
N LEU A 113 -3.93 8.66 -3.27
CA LEU A 113 -3.85 8.09 -1.93
C LEU A 113 -2.49 7.42 -1.74
N VAL A 114 -1.73 7.88 -0.75
CA VAL A 114 -0.44 7.30 -0.34
C VAL A 114 -0.64 6.52 0.96
N LEU A 115 -0.27 5.25 0.95
CA LEU A 115 -0.20 4.36 2.11
C LEU A 115 1.26 4.12 2.47
N PHE A 116 1.62 4.44 3.70
CA PHE A 116 2.90 4.06 4.32
C PHE A 116 2.66 2.92 5.31
N ASP A 117 3.22 1.74 5.05
CA ASP A 117 3.24 0.55 5.93
C ASP A 117 4.67 -0.01 5.97
N THR A 118 5.64 0.87 6.22
CA THR A 118 7.06 0.51 6.16
C THR A 118 7.63 0.09 7.51
N HIS A 119 6.95 0.44 8.61
CA HIS A 119 7.43 0.34 9.99
C HIS A 119 8.75 1.10 10.24
N VAL A 120 9.10 2.04 9.36
CA VAL A 120 10.37 2.78 9.41
C VAL A 120 10.14 4.24 9.00
N ASN A 121 10.33 5.17 9.93
CA ASN A 121 10.27 6.62 9.67
C ASN A 121 8.94 7.14 9.08
N ASP A 122 7.83 6.39 9.16
CA ASP A 122 6.55 6.76 8.53
C ASP A 122 6.03 8.15 8.96
N TRP A 123 6.34 8.60 10.18
CA TRP A 123 6.01 9.95 10.64
C TRP A 123 6.69 11.06 9.84
N LYS A 124 7.96 10.86 9.48
CA LYS A 124 8.77 11.83 8.73
C LYS A 124 8.33 11.82 7.27
N ASP A 125 8.17 10.63 6.71
CA ASP A 125 7.73 10.44 5.33
C ASP A 125 6.35 11.06 5.13
N THR A 126 5.44 10.91 6.09
CA THR A 126 4.13 11.59 6.05
C THR A 126 4.23 13.10 5.92
N ILE A 127 5.10 13.74 6.71
CA ILE A 127 5.28 15.19 6.69
C ILE A 127 5.90 15.62 5.35
N ASP A 128 6.93 14.91 4.89
CA ASP A 128 7.64 15.27 3.67
C ASP A 128 6.77 15.03 2.42
N THR A 129 6.02 13.94 2.37
CA THR A 129 5.02 13.66 1.33
C THR A 129 3.91 14.70 1.30
N ALA A 130 3.44 15.17 2.47
CA ALA A 130 2.49 16.27 2.54
C ALA A 130 3.10 17.58 2.00
N ARG A 131 4.37 17.88 2.29
CA ARG A 131 5.10 19.04 1.75
C ARG A 131 5.31 18.96 0.24
N GLU A 132 5.44 17.76 -0.31
CA GLU A 132 5.54 17.52 -1.75
C GLU A 132 4.20 17.74 -2.49
N GLY A 133 3.09 17.90 -1.77
CA GLY A 133 1.78 18.26 -2.29
C GLY A 133 0.73 17.16 -2.25
N PHE A 134 1.07 15.97 -1.76
CA PHE A 134 0.09 14.89 -1.58
C PHE A 134 -0.87 15.22 -0.43
N ARG A 135 -2.18 15.02 -0.66
CA ARG A 135 -3.22 15.38 0.32
C ARG A 135 -3.74 14.21 1.12
N TRP A 136 -3.77 13.02 0.53
CA TRP A 136 -4.29 11.82 1.17
C TRP A 136 -3.13 10.91 1.51
N VAL A 137 -2.61 11.07 2.72
CA VAL A 137 -1.53 10.26 3.26
C VAL A 137 -2.07 9.50 4.47
N PHE A 138 -1.96 8.18 4.43
CA PHE A 138 -2.36 7.29 5.51
C PHE A 138 -1.15 6.46 5.94
N VAL A 139 -0.89 6.46 7.25
CA VAL A 139 0.14 5.62 7.86
C VAL A 139 -0.55 4.45 8.52
N ASP A 140 -0.07 3.26 8.21
CA ASP A 140 -0.35 2.08 8.96
C ASP A 140 0.90 1.62 9.69
N ASP A 141 0.77 1.49 11.00
CA ASP A 141 1.76 0.83 11.82
C ASP A 141 0.97 0.01 12.85
N ASN A 142 0.97 -1.31 12.68
CA ASN A 142 0.29 -2.20 13.62
C ASN A 142 0.83 -1.92 15.02
N TYR A 143 -0.06 -1.74 16.01
CA TYR A 143 0.38 -1.78 17.40
C TYR A 143 1.16 -3.07 17.64
N PRO A 144 2.36 -3.02 18.25
CA PRO A 144 3.02 -4.25 18.68
C PRO A 144 2.03 -4.99 19.57
N GLY A 145 1.62 -6.18 19.15
CA GLY A 145 0.79 -7.03 19.97
C GLY A 145 1.52 -7.25 21.28
N HIS A 146 0.86 -7.01 22.41
CA HIS A 146 1.31 -7.62 23.65
C HIS A 146 1.19 -9.13 23.44
N GLU A 147 2.30 -9.79 23.16
CA GLU A 147 2.47 -11.23 23.38
C GLU A 147 2.44 -11.54 24.88
#